data_AF-A0A7Y4R7W4-F1
#
_entry.id   AF-A0A7Y4R7W4-F1
#
_cell.length_a   1.000
_cell.length_b   1.000
_cell.length_c   1.000
_cell.angle_alpha   90.00
_cell.angle_beta   90.00
_cell.angle_gamma   90.00
#
_symmetry.space_group_name_H-M   'P 1'
#
loop_
_entity.id
_entity.type
_entity.pdbx_description
1 polymer ?
#
loop_
_entity_poly.entity_id
_entity_poly.type
_entity_poly.pdbx_seq_one_letter_code
_entity_poly.pdbx_strand_id
1 'polypeptide(L)'
;MHGDDYRSARAPLRRSWVADLHPRRVGGRFVAASAIALVFLASCADEERMVGQQARHVFVTTVTDAGVTLDQAADPKQVVYVLLQAIRDDFDAGADVGKRERAFDRQLAVSAPDTIFRRASQANLGRDEFIRQAVWHWAPTLGHYQRDFPVDLASARTRIRVEDRPGKGYDTGQSGEHWAYAFLELADPSDLPEATVIAQFQLVREAGYWRVVQLGFAKSPRRFPSAPVAPS
;
A
#
# COMPACT_ATOMS: atom_id res chain seq x y z
N MET A 1 32.85 -66.77 -24.60
CA MET A 1 32.75 -68.16 -24.11
C MET A 1 32.07 -68.10 -22.75
N HIS A 2 30.88 -68.72 -22.65
CA HIS A 2 30.05 -68.96 -21.45
C HIS A 2 29.54 -67.72 -20.70
N GLY A 3 28.25 -67.56 -20.41
CA GLY A 3 27.13 -68.49 -20.44
C GLY A 3 26.31 -68.24 -19.17
N ASP A 4 25.01 -68.01 -19.35
CA ASP A 4 23.89 -68.40 -18.49
C ASP A 4 23.87 -67.89 -17.03
N ASP A 5 22.77 -67.73 -16.32
CA ASP A 5 21.33 -67.68 -16.52
C ASP A 5 20.85 -67.35 -15.08
N TYR A 6 19.75 -66.63 -14.88
CA TYR A 6 18.75 -67.03 -13.87
C TYR A 6 17.52 -66.13 -13.99
N ARG A 7 16.58 -66.61 -14.83
CA ARG A 7 15.15 -66.32 -14.70
C ARG A 7 14.55 -67.27 -13.67
N SER A 8 13.75 -66.72 -12.75
CA SER A 8 12.47 -67.32 -12.31
C SER A 8 11.65 -66.21 -11.63
N ALA A 9 10.58 -65.69 -12.24
CA ALA A 9 9.23 -66.25 -12.40
C ALA A 9 8.39 -66.19 -11.10
N ARG A 10 7.35 -65.34 -11.09
CA ARG A 10 5.94 -65.71 -10.83
C ARG A 10 4.98 -64.50 -10.85
N ALA A 11 4.18 -64.45 -11.92
CA ALA A 11 2.71 -64.50 -11.98
C ALA A 11 1.81 -63.42 -11.30
N PRO A 12 0.56 -63.26 -11.79
CA PRO A 12 -0.16 -61.99 -11.86
C PRO A 12 -1.28 -61.85 -10.81
N LEU A 13 -1.62 -60.60 -10.44
CA LEU A 13 -2.85 -60.29 -9.73
C LEU A 13 -3.76 -59.36 -10.53
N ARG A 14 -4.75 -60.02 -11.14
CA ARG A 14 -6.19 -59.71 -11.15
C ARG A 14 -6.63 -58.24 -11.20
N ARG A 15 -7.34 -57.97 -12.30
CA ARG A 15 -8.41 -56.96 -12.45
C ARG A 15 -9.36 -56.91 -11.24
N SER A 16 -9.68 -55.70 -10.79
CA SER A 16 -10.98 -55.39 -10.18
C SER A 16 -11.43 -53.97 -10.55
N TRP A 17 -12.58 -53.93 -11.20
CA TRP A 17 -13.54 -52.87 -11.41
C TRP A 17 -13.46 -51.65 -10.49
N VAL A 18 -13.40 -50.44 -11.08
CA VAL A 18 -14.16 -49.28 -10.59
C VAL A 18 -14.61 -48.42 -11.78
N ALA A 19 -15.94 -48.44 -11.95
CA ALA A 19 -16.86 -47.39 -12.39
C ALA A 19 -16.44 -46.36 -13.45
N ASP A 20 -17.22 -46.39 -14.52
CA ASP A 20 -17.63 -45.25 -15.35
C ASP A 20 -17.83 -43.97 -14.53
N LEU A 21 -17.01 -42.96 -14.82
CA LEU A 21 -17.36 -41.57 -14.58
C LEU A 21 -17.55 -40.90 -15.93
N HIS A 22 -18.83 -40.68 -16.25
CA HIS A 22 -19.28 -39.89 -17.39
C HIS A 22 -18.58 -38.52 -17.45
N PRO A 23 -18.29 -38.01 -18.66
CA PRO A 23 -17.77 -36.67 -18.87
C PRO A 23 -18.87 -35.63 -18.60
N ARG A 24 -18.89 -35.06 -17.39
CA ARG A 24 -19.56 -33.79 -17.17
C ARG A 24 -18.72 -32.68 -17.78
N ARG A 25 -19.10 -32.29 -19.01
CA ARG A 25 -18.83 -30.96 -19.54
C ARG A 25 -19.33 -29.93 -18.52
N VAL A 26 -18.40 -29.25 -17.85
CA VAL A 26 -18.64 -27.91 -17.34
C VAL A 26 -17.51 -27.06 -17.92
N GLY A 27 -17.79 -26.49 -19.08
CA GLY A 27 -17.04 -25.36 -19.59
C GLY A 27 -17.22 -24.21 -18.62
N GLY A 28 -16.11 -23.71 -18.10
CA GLY A 28 -16.09 -22.62 -17.14
C GLY A 28 -14.65 -22.17 -16.95
N ARG A 29 -14.06 -21.62 -18.03
CA ARG A 29 -12.82 -20.85 -17.93
C ARG A 29 -13.13 -19.61 -17.11
N PHE A 30 -13.00 -19.69 -15.79
CA PHE A 30 -12.86 -18.49 -14.97
C PHE A 30 -11.45 -17.97 -15.18
N VAL A 31 -11.29 -17.17 -16.23
CA VAL A 31 -10.19 -16.22 -16.34
C VAL A 31 -10.37 -15.26 -15.18
N ALA A 32 -9.55 -15.43 -14.14
CA ALA A 32 -9.37 -14.41 -13.11
C ALA A 32 -8.78 -13.19 -13.81
N ALA A 33 -9.66 -12.33 -14.31
CA ALA A 33 -9.29 -11.02 -14.80
C ALA A 33 -8.84 -10.22 -13.59
N SER A 34 -7.53 -10.12 -13.43
CA SER A 34 -6.86 -9.18 -12.55
C SER A 34 -7.40 -7.78 -12.82
N ALA A 35 -8.34 -7.33 -12.01
CA ALA A 35 -8.70 -5.92 -11.92
C ALA A 35 -7.55 -5.19 -11.22
N ILE A 36 -6.46 -4.98 -11.95
CA ILE A 36 -5.64 -3.79 -11.79
C ILE A 36 -6.50 -2.70 -12.41
N ALA A 37 -7.37 -2.09 -11.59
CA ALA A 37 -8.05 -0.88 -12.00
C ALA A 37 -6.97 0.20 -12.18
N LEU A 38 -6.51 0.33 -13.42
CA LEU A 38 -5.79 1.49 -13.93
C LEU A 38 -6.73 2.69 -13.75
N VAL A 39 -6.65 3.34 -12.59
CA VAL A 39 -7.19 4.70 -12.39
C VAL A 39 -6.23 5.66 -13.12
N PHE A 40 -6.14 5.54 -14.44
CA PHE A 40 -5.28 6.36 -15.30
C PHE A 40 -6.04 7.12 -16.39
N LEU A 41 -7.38 7.01 -16.45
CA LEU A 41 -8.16 7.54 -17.59
C LEU A 41 -9.05 8.74 -17.27
N ALA A 42 -8.90 9.38 -16.12
CA ALA A 42 -9.63 10.62 -15.78
C ALA A 42 -8.73 11.82 -15.46
N SER A 43 -7.42 11.75 -15.77
CA SER A 43 -6.44 12.79 -15.40
C SER A 43 -5.75 13.47 -16.60
N CYS A 44 -6.41 13.59 -17.76
CA CYS A 44 -5.82 14.35 -18.88
C CYS A 44 -5.99 15.87 -18.76
N ALA A 45 -6.90 16.37 -17.92
CA ALA A 45 -7.14 17.81 -17.78
C ALA A 45 -6.32 18.49 -16.67
N ASP A 46 -5.85 17.73 -15.67
CA ASP A 46 -5.02 18.27 -14.58
C ASP A 46 -3.51 18.25 -14.90
N GLU A 47 -3.09 17.47 -15.90
CA GLU A 47 -1.69 17.35 -16.29
C GLU A 47 -1.15 18.66 -16.90
N GLU A 48 -1.98 19.41 -17.65
CA GLU A 48 -1.59 20.72 -18.19
C GLU A 48 -1.32 21.77 -17.10
N ARG A 49 -2.00 21.67 -15.95
CA ARG A 49 -1.83 22.61 -14.82
C ARG A 49 -0.51 22.41 -14.08
N MET A 50 0.13 21.26 -14.31
CA MET A 50 1.38 20.83 -13.69
C MET A 50 2.60 21.17 -14.57
N VAL A 51 2.40 21.39 -15.87
CA VAL A 51 3.44 21.76 -16.82
C VAL A 51 3.83 23.23 -16.63
N GLY A 52 5.03 23.46 -16.06
CA GLY A 52 5.66 24.80 -16.04
C GLY A 52 5.90 25.40 -14.64
N GLN A 53 5.37 24.81 -13.58
CA GLN A 53 5.87 25.10 -12.23
C GLN A 53 7.18 24.34 -12.02
N GLN A 54 8.28 25.06 -11.74
CA GLN A 54 9.53 24.40 -11.35
C GLN A 54 9.28 23.62 -10.05
N ALA A 55 9.24 22.29 -10.16
CA ALA A 55 9.12 21.42 -9.01
C ALA A 55 10.29 21.71 -8.06
N ARG A 56 9.97 22.12 -6.83
CA ARG A 56 10.97 22.36 -5.79
C ARG A 56 11.61 21.03 -5.41
N HIS A 57 12.92 21.04 -5.19
CA HIS A 57 13.62 19.84 -4.77
C HIS A 57 13.17 19.42 -3.37
N VAL A 58 12.79 18.15 -3.22
CA VAL A 58 12.31 17.58 -1.96
C VAL A 58 13.45 16.84 -1.25
N PHE A 59 13.75 17.27 -0.03
CA PHE A 59 14.79 16.70 0.84
C PHE A 59 14.16 16.09 2.10
N VAL A 60 14.73 15.00 2.59
CA VAL A 60 14.38 14.43 3.90
C VAL A 60 15.01 15.27 5.01
N THR A 61 14.18 15.92 5.81
CA THR A 61 14.57 16.77 6.95
C THR A 61 13.60 16.62 8.11
N THR A 62 13.93 17.08 9.30
CA THR A 62 12.98 17.13 10.43
C THR A 62 11.76 17.97 10.07
N VAL A 63 10.56 17.42 10.29
CA VAL A 63 9.28 18.10 10.06
C VAL A 63 8.62 18.38 11.41
N THR A 64 8.06 19.57 11.62
CA THR A 64 7.21 19.84 12.79
C THR A 64 5.82 20.25 12.30
N ASP A 65 4.83 19.44 12.63
CA ASP A 65 3.49 19.55 12.09
C ASP A 65 2.47 18.86 13.01
N ALA A 66 1.23 19.34 13.05
CA ALA A 66 0.14 18.79 13.87
C ALA A 66 0.53 18.56 15.35
N GLY A 67 1.40 19.42 15.90
CA GLY A 67 1.93 19.30 17.26
C GLY A 67 2.95 18.18 17.48
N VAL A 68 3.50 17.61 16.40
CA VAL A 68 4.46 16.50 16.41
C VAL A 68 5.73 16.88 15.66
N THR A 69 6.88 16.47 16.18
CA THR A 69 8.18 16.56 15.48
C THR A 69 8.57 15.20 14.93
N LEU A 70 8.76 15.12 13.61
CA LEU A 70 9.15 13.92 12.86
C LEU A 70 10.66 13.93 12.61
N ASP A 71 11.43 13.70 13.67
CA ASP A 71 12.88 13.52 13.62
C ASP A 71 13.26 12.04 13.36
N GLN A 72 14.53 11.67 13.57
CA GLN A 72 15.01 10.29 13.39
C GLN A 72 14.47 9.31 14.45
N ALA A 73 14.02 9.82 15.60
CA ALA A 73 13.46 9.03 16.70
C ALA A 73 11.95 8.84 16.58
N ALA A 74 11.28 9.63 15.72
CA ALA A 74 9.86 9.49 15.44
C ALA A 74 9.49 8.05 15.04
N ASP A 75 8.29 7.62 15.42
CA ASP A 75 7.74 6.31 15.09
C ASP A 75 6.88 6.35 13.81
N PRO A 76 6.63 5.21 13.14
CA PRO A 76 5.80 5.18 11.93
C PRO A 76 4.38 5.72 12.11
N LYS A 77 3.77 5.58 13.30
CA LYS A 77 2.40 6.06 13.55
C LYS A 77 2.35 7.58 13.56
N GLN A 78 3.37 8.24 14.11
CA GLN A 78 3.50 9.70 14.06
C GLN A 78 3.57 10.22 12.63
N VAL A 79 4.35 9.58 11.77
CA VAL A 79 4.47 9.95 10.35
C VAL A 79 3.13 9.80 9.62
N VAL A 80 2.44 8.67 9.82
CA VAL A 80 1.12 8.44 9.23
C VAL A 80 0.09 9.43 9.78
N TYR A 81 0.13 9.77 11.07
CA TYR A 81 -0.76 10.77 11.64
C TYR A 81 -0.63 12.13 10.95
N VAL A 82 0.60 12.63 10.79
CA VAL A 82 0.86 13.90 10.10
C VAL A 82 0.41 13.85 8.64
N LEU A 83 0.68 12.74 7.94
CA LEU A 83 0.18 12.54 6.58
C LEU A 83 -1.36 12.62 6.51
N LEU A 84 -2.06 11.94 7.42
CA LEU A 84 -3.52 11.93 7.45
C LEU A 84 -4.10 13.32 7.72
N GLN A 85 -3.48 14.13 8.61
CA GLN A 85 -3.89 15.53 8.79
C GLN A 85 -3.67 16.34 7.51
N ALA A 86 -2.52 16.18 6.84
CA ALA A 86 -2.25 16.87 5.59
C ALA A 86 -3.25 16.49 4.47
N ILE A 87 -3.65 15.22 4.38
CA ILE A 87 -4.68 14.77 3.43
C ILE A 87 -6.06 15.34 3.78
N ARG A 88 -6.44 15.36 5.06
CA ARG A 88 -7.68 15.98 5.53
C ARG A 88 -7.72 17.46 5.14
N ASP A 89 -6.65 18.19 5.39
CA ASP A 89 -6.57 19.62 5.12
C ASP A 89 -6.61 19.94 3.61
N ASP A 90 -6.05 19.07 2.75
CA ASP A 90 -6.18 19.17 1.28
C ASP A 90 -7.63 18.95 0.84
N PHE A 91 -8.28 17.90 1.37
CA PHE A 91 -9.67 17.60 1.05
C PHE A 91 -10.62 18.72 1.50
N ASP A 92 -10.47 19.19 2.74
CA ASP A 92 -11.32 20.23 3.34
C ASP A 92 -11.09 21.61 2.71
N ALA A 93 -9.94 21.84 2.07
CA ALA A 93 -9.67 23.07 1.32
C ALA A 93 -10.57 23.23 0.09
N GLY A 94 -11.07 22.13 -0.49
CA GLY A 94 -12.00 22.17 -1.62
C GLY A 94 -11.45 22.93 -2.84
N ALA A 95 -12.02 24.10 -3.15
CA ALA A 95 -11.59 24.93 -4.27
C ALA A 95 -10.48 25.93 -3.93
N ASP A 96 -10.07 26.05 -2.67
CA ASP A 96 -9.03 26.98 -2.23
C ASP A 96 -7.64 26.45 -2.58
N VAL A 97 -7.12 26.87 -3.74
CA VAL A 97 -5.83 26.44 -4.29
C VAL A 97 -4.69 26.67 -3.29
N GLY A 98 -4.65 27.83 -2.61
CA GLY A 98 -3.57 28.16 -1.70
C GLY A 98 -3.56 27.28 -0.45
N LYS A 99 -4.73 26.85 0.04
CA LYS A 99 -4.81 25.86 1.12
C LYS A 99 -4.42 24.46 0.64
N ARG A 100 -4.83 24.06 -0.55
CA ARG A 100 -4.45 22.77 -1.15
C ARG A 100 -2.95 22.66 -1.36
N GLU A 101 -2.31 23.70 -1.90
CA GLU A 101 -0.85 23.75 -2.08
C GLU A 101 -0.12 23.60 -0.74
N ARG A 102 -0.55 24.30 0.32
CA ARG A 102 0.05 24.15 1.66
C ARG A 102 -0.13 22.76 2.25
N ALA A 103 -1.30 22.15 2.05
CA ALA A 103 -1.56 20.79 2.49
C ALA A 103 -0.73 19.77 1.70
N PHE A 104 -0.57 20.00 0.40
CA PHE A 104 0.26 19.19 -0.49
C PHE A 104 1.76 19.29 -0.14
N ASP A 105 2.27 20.48 0.18
CA ASP A 105 3.65 20.65 0.67
C ASP A 105 3.93 19.82 1.92
N ARG A 106 2.94 19.67 2.81
CA ARG A 106 3.04 18.82 4.00
C ARG A 106 3.01 17.33 3.65
N GLN A 107 2.24 16.92 2.64
CA GLN A 107 2.28 15.56 2.09
C GLN A 107 3.67 15.25 1.50
N LEU A 108 4.28 16.19 0.77
CA LEU A 108 5.65 16.07 0.25
C LEU A 108 6.67 15.95 1.38
N ALA A 109 6.53 16.74 2.45
CA ALA A 109 7.47 16.75 3.58
C ALA A 109 7.57 15.40 4.32
N VAL A 110 6.50 14.59 4.31
CA VAL A 110 6.47 13.25 4.92
C VAL A 110 6.74 12.12 3.92
N SER A 111 6.94 12.43 2.64
CA SER A 111 7.24 11.46 1.59
C SER A 111 8.70 10.97 1.64
N ALA A 112 8.96 9.81 1.04
CA ALA A 112 10.29 9.22 0.89
C ALA A 112 10.81 9.47 -0.55
N PRO A 113 11.27 10.69 -0.86
CA PRO A 113 11.49 11.13 -2.24
C PRO A 113 12.50 10.26 -2.99
N ASP A 114 13.63 9.87 -2.38
CA ASP A 114 14.65 9.08 -3.08
C ASP A 114 14.17 7.65 -3.33
N THR A 115 13.44 7.07 -2.38
CA THR A 115 12.87 5.73 -2.50
C THR A 115 11.75 5.70 -3.53
N ILE A 116 10.87 6.71 -3.54
CA ILE A 116 9.81 6.87 -4.56
C ILE A 116 10.44 6.95 -5.95
N PHE A 117 11.43 7.84 -6.13
CA PHE A 117 12.09 8.01 -7.42
C PHE A 117 12.84 6.75 -7.86
N ARG A 118 13.54 6.07 -6.95
CA ARG A 118 14.26 4.82 -7.27
C ARG A 118 13.34 3.70 -7.73
N ARG A 119 12.11 3.63 -7.20
CA ARG A 119 11.09 2.67 -7.63
C ARG A 119 10.49 2.98 -8.99
N ALA A 120 10.63 4.21 -9.46
CA ALA A 120 10.25 4.62 -10.80
C ALA A 120 11.28 4.08 -11.81
N SER A 121 11.28 2.76 -12.03
CA SER A 121 12.04 2.20 -13.14
C SER A 121 11.50 2.83 -14.43
N GLN A 122 12.30 3.67 -15.09
CA GLN A 122 12.04 4.23 -16.44
C GLN A 122 11.17 5.50 -16.53
N ALA A 123 11.09 6.36 -15.50
CA ALA A 123 10.40 7.64 -15.68
C ALA A 123 11.21 8.57 -16.62
N ASN A 124 10.60 8.99 -17.74
CA ASN A 124 11.09 10.10 -18.59
C ASN A 124 10.98 11.47 -17.90
N LEU A 125 10.42 11.51 -16.69
CA LEU A 125 10.25 12.69 -15.87
C LEU A 125 11.50 12.93 -15.02
N GLY A 126 11.82 14.21 -14.78
CA GLY A 126 12.80 14.58 -13.76
C GLY A 126 12.37 14.10 -12.37
N ARG A 127 13.34 13.85 -11.48
CA ARG A 127 13.11 13.32 -10.12
C ARG A 127 11.97 14.02 -9.39
N ASP A 128 12.05 15.34 -9.31
CA ASP A 128 11.13 16.14 -8.48
C ASP A 128 9.71 16.15 -9.06
N GLU A 129 9.58 16.14 -10.39
CA GLU A 129 8.27 16.04 -11.05
C GLU A 129 7.62 14.68 -10.82
N PHE A 130 8.40 13.60 -10.92
CA PHE A 130 7.88 12.27 -10.64
C PHE A 130 7.39 12.13 -9.18
N ILE A 131 8.19 12.58 -8.22
CA ILE A 131 7.81 12.55 -6.79
C ILE A 131 6.53 13.34 -6.57
N ARG A 132 6.45 14.53 -7.15
CA ARG A 132 5.28 15.41 -7.02
C ARG A 132 4.02 14.73 -7.58
N GLN A 133 4.10 14.12 -8.77
CA GLN A 133 3.00 13.35 -9.35
C GLN A 133 2.59 12.16 -8.47
N ALA A 134 3.56 11.40 -7.95
CA ALA A 134 3.28 10.25 -7.09
C ALA A 134 2.54 10.65 -5.80
N VAL A 135 2.95 11.76 -5.18
CA VAL A 135 2.33 12.29 -3.96
C VAL A 135 1.00 12.99 -4.25
N TRP A 136 0.83 13.62 -5.42
CA TRP A 136 -0.40 14.34 -5.78
C TRP A 136 -1.65 13.48 -5.73
N HIS A 137 -1.52 12.19 -6.03
CA HIS A 137 -2.63 11.25 -6.00
C HIS A 137 -3.00 10.76 -4.59
N TRP A 138 -2.26 11.14 -3.55
CA TRP A 138 -2.52 10.68 -2.19
C TRP A 138 -3.82 11.22 -1.61
N ALA A 139 -4.03 12.53 -1.67
CA ALA A 139 -5.26 13.14 -1.18
C ALA A 139 -6.51 12.67 -1.94
N PRO A 140 -6.53 12.58 -3.28
CA PRO A 140 -7.64 11.96 -4.01
C PRO A 140 -7.90 10.49 -3.64
N THR A 141 -6.86 9.74 -3.22
CA THR A 141 -7.00 8.31 -2.89
C THR A 141 -7.62 8.07 -1.52
N LEU A 142 -7.29 8.89 -0.51
CA LEU A 142 -7.74 8.67 0.88
C LEU A 142 -8.66 9.77 1.41
N GLY A 143 -8.71 10.93 0.77
CA GLY A 143 -9.37 12.13 1.30
C GLY A 143 -10.87 11.97 1.54
N HIS A 144 -11.55 11.08 0.84
CA HIS A 144 -12.97 10.79 1.09
C HIS A 144 -13.24 9.99 2.37
N TYR A 145 -12.20 9.51 3.06
CA TYR A 145 -12.27 8.89 4.40
C TYR A 145 -11.79 9.82 5.52
N GLN A 146 -11.51 11.08 5.23
CA GLN A 146 -11.03 12.09 6.19
C GLN A 146 -11.81 12.18 7.50
N ARG A 147 -13.13 11.91 7.47
CA ARG A 147 -13.97 11.88 8.67
C ARG A 147 -13.60 10.76 9.65
N ASP A 148 -13.06 9.66 9.13
CA ASP A 148 -12.62 8.52 9.92
C ASP A 148 -11.17 8.66 10.39
N PHE A 149 -10.41 9.66 9.94
CA PHE A 149 -9.03 9.80 10.39
C PHE A 149 -8.95 10.13 11.88
N PRO A 150 -7.91 9.65 12.60
CA PRO A 150 -7.68 10.04 13.98
C PRO A 150 -7.65 11.57 14.14
N VAL A 151 -8.34 12.06 15.16
CA VAL A 151 -8.39 13.50 15.47
C VAL A 151 -7.12 14.00 16.14
N ASP A 152 -6.45 13.13 16.90
CA ASP A 152 -5.23 13.43 17.63
C ASP A 152 -4.23 12.25 17.58
N LEU A 153 -3.00 12.51 18.04
CA LEU A 153 -1.93 11.52 18.05
C LEU A 153 -2.23 10.33 18.98
N ALA A 154 -2.97 10.52 20.08
CA ALA A 154 -3.29 9.44 21.00
C ALA A 154 -4.23 8.41 20.34
N SER A 155 -5.27 8.90 19.65
CA SER A 155 -6.16 8.10 18.81
C SER A 155 -5.41 7.44 17.66
N ALA A 156 -4.47 8.15 17.03
CA ALA A 156 -3.65 7.57 15.97
C ALA A 156 -2.80 6.40 16.48
N ARG A 157 -2.22 6.53 17.68
CA ARG A 157 -1.41 5.47 18.30
C ARG A 157 -2.19 4.21 18.61
N THR A 158 -3.49 4.31 18.92
CA THR A 158 -4.34 3.15 19.20
C THR A 158 -4.90 2.53 17.93
N ARG A 159 -5.28 3.35 16.94
CA ARG A 159 -5.97 2.89 15.72
C ARG A 159 -5.02 2.43 14.62
N ILE A 160 -3.83 3.02 14.54
CA ILE A 160 -2.84 2.63 13.53
C ILE A 160 -2.06 1.41 14.04
N ARG A 161 -2.14 0.31 13.31
CA ARG A 161 -1.29 -0.87 13.54
C ARG A 161 -0.06 -0.79 12.67
N VAL A 162 1.10 -1.18 13.19
CA VAL A 162 2.36 -1.15 12.46
C VAL A 162 2.95 -2.55 12.46
N GLU A 163 3.32 -3.02 11.28
CA GLU A 163 4.09 -4.25 11.06
C GLU A 163 5.48 -3.87 10.53
N ASP A 164 6.50 -4.08 11.36
CA ASP A 164 7.88 -3.95 10.92
C ASP A 164 8.23 -5.08 9.96
N ARG A 165 8.85 -4.72 8.84
CA ARG A 165 9.35 -5.67 7.84
C ARG A 165 10.85 -5.43 7.72
N PRO A 166 11.69 -6.29 8.30
CA PRO A 166 13.11 -6.23 7.97
C PRO A 166 13.22 -6.41 6.46
N GLY A 167 13.89 -5.48 5.78
CA GLY A 167 14.03 -5.52 4.33
C GLY A 167 14.74 -6.80 3.90
N LYS A 168 13.99 -7.84 3.54
CA LYS A 168 14.51 -8.90 2.67
C LYS A 168 14.50 -8.29 1.28
N GLY A 169 15.66 -8.20 0.65
CA GLY A 169 15.92 -7.50 -0.61
C GLY A 169 15.17 -8.03 -1.84
N TYR A 170 13.84 -8.15 -1.73
CA TYR A 170 12.94 -8.26 -2.84
C TYR A 170 12.82 -6.85 -3.44
N ASP A 171 13.49 -6.66 -4.57
CA ASP A 171 13.34 -5.59 -5.56
C ASP A 171 14.17 -4.30 -5.47
N THR A 172 14.92 -3.99 -4.39
CA THR A 172 15.78 -2.77 -4.38
C THR A 172 17.28 -3.02 -4.25
N GLY A 173 17.73 -4.27 -4.09
CA GLY A 173 19.16 -4.64 -4.10
C GLY A 173 20.00 -4.09 -2.93
N GLN A 174 19.45 -3.31 -2.00
CA GLN A 174 20.17 -2.84 -0.81
C GLN A 174 19.71 -3.59 0.44
N SER A 175 20.58 -4.47 0.94
CA SER A 175 20.50 -4.96 2.31
C SER A 175 20.69 -3.79 3.29
N GLY A 176 19.70 -3.49 4.13
CA GLY A 176 19.82 -2.49 5.20
C GLY A 176 18.69 -1.47 5.31
N GLU A 177 17.79 -1.38 4.32
CA GLU A 177 16.61 -0.51 4.45
C GLU A 177 15.59 -1.09 5.44
N HIS A 178 15.18 -0.29 6.42
CA HIS A 178 14.15 -0.66 7.38
C HIS A 178 12.79 -0.25 6.83
N TRP A 179 11.92 -1.23 6.65
CA TRP A 179 10.57 -1.04 6.12
C TRP A 179 9.52 -1.28 7.19
N ALA A 180 8.40 -0.59 7.07
CA ALA A 180 7.22 -0.85 7.88
C ALA A 180 5.96 -0.71 7.02
N TYR A 181 4.92 -1.45 7.37
CA TYR A 181 3.56 -1.16 6.92
C TYR A 181 2.75 -0.66 8.09
N ALA A 182 2.09 0.46 7.90
CA ALA A 182 1.05 0.91 8.82
C ALA A 182 -0.32 0.64 8.20
N PHE A 183 -1.28 0.30 9.06
CA PHE A 183 -2.64 -0.04 8.66
C PHE A 183 -3.64 0.75 9.50
N LEU A 184 -4.68 1.27 8.84
CA LEU A 184 -5.80 1.96 9.47
C LEU A 184 -7.10 1.37 8.94
N GLU A 185 -7.95 0.90 9.85
CA GLU A 185 -9.32 0.50 9.55
C GLU A 185 -10.19 1.75 9.39
N LEU A 186 -10.89 1.82 8.27
CA LEU A 186 -11.80 2.89 7.84
C LEU A 186 -13.19 2.29 7.61
N ALA A 187 -14.24 3.07 7.85
CA ALA A 187 -15.59 2.63 7.54
C ALA A 187 -15.72 2.46 6.02
N ASP A 188 -16.29 1.33 5.59
CA ASP A 188 -16.61 1.16 4.18
C ASP A 188 -17.81 2.05 3.83
N PRO A 189 -17.74 2.87 2.76
CA PRO A 189 -18.84 3.73 2.36
C PRO A 189 -20.02 2.96 1.75
N SER A 190 -19.90 1.65 1.51
CA SER A 190 -21.02 0.81 1.13
C SER A 190 -21.98 0.62 2.29
N ASP A 191 -23.27 0.45 2.00
CA ASP A 191 -24.33 0.20 2.98
C ASP A 191 -24.22 -1.17 3.68
N LEU A 192 -23.05 -1.81 3.66
CA LEU A 192 -22.77 -3.08 4.31
C LEU A 192 -22.15 -2.82 5.69
N PRO A 193 -22.89 -3.02 6.80
CA PRO A 193 -22.47 -2.62 8.15
C PRO A 193 -21.19 -3.30 8.66
N GLU A 194 -20.72 -4.34 7.97
CA GLU A 194 -19.56 -5.14 8.35
C GLU A 194 -18.39 -5.02 7.37
N ALA A 195 -18.54 -4.26 6.27
CA ALA A 195 -17.46 -4.03 5.35
C ALA A 195 -16.49 -3.01 5.97
N THR A 196 -15.20 -3.30 5.90
CA THR A 196 -14.14 -2.42 6.45
C THR A 196 -13.09 -2.24 5.39
N VAL A 197 -12.71 -0.99 5.14
CA VAL A 197 -11.61 -0.66 4.25
C VAL A 197 -10.34 -0.56 5.08
N ILE A 198 -9.27 -1.26 4.68
CA ILE A 198 -7.98 -1.17 5.35
C ILE A 198 -7.07 -0.31 4.49
N ALA A 199 -6.86 0.95 4.90
CA ALA A 199 -5.82 1.78 4.35
C ALA A 199 -4.46 1.25 4.79
N GLN A 200 -3.55 1.13 3.82
CA GLN A 200 -2.19 0.66 4.01
C GLN A 200 -1.21 1.76 3.61
N PHE A 201 -0.24 2.01 4.48
CA PHE A 201 0.85 2.96 4.26
C PHE A 201 2.15 2.18 4.25
N GLN A 202 2.90 2.26 3.16
CA GLN A 202 4.24 1.70 3.11
C GLN A 202 5.26 2.76 3.52
N LEU A 203 6.04 2.47 4.55
CA LEU A 203 7.06 3.37 5.08
C LEU A 203 8.46 2.75 4.94
N VAL A 204 9.45 3.62 4.82
CA VAL A 204 10.88 3.28 4.80
C VAL A 204 11.65 4.26 5.68
N ARG A 205 12.77 3.82 6.26
CA ARG A 205 13.76 4.74 6.81
C ARG A 205 14.66 5.28 5.71
N GLU A 206 14.47 6.54 5.35
CA GLU A 206 15.30 7.28 4.38
C GLU A 206 16.13 8.34 5.13
N ALA A 207 17.45 8.37 4.93
CA ALA A 207 18.37 9.24 5.67
C ALA A 207 18.19 9.18 7.21
N GLY A 208 17.76 8.04 7.74
CA GLY A 208 17.49 7.83 9.17
C GLY A 208 16.08 8.24 9.64
N TYR A 209 15.24 8.82 8.79
CA TYR A 209 13.87 9.25 9.12
C TYR A 209 12.83 8.31 8.52
N TRP A 210 11.76 8.02 9.25
CA TRP A 210 10.61 7.32 8.67
C TRP A 210 9.87 8.22 7.69
N ARG A 211 9.65 7.73 6.47
CA ARG A 211 8.95 8.46 5.41
C ARG A 211 8.03 7.54 4.63
N VAL A 212 6.99 8.11 4.04
CA VAL A 212 5.96 7.38 3.30
C VAL A 212 6.38 7.20 1.85
N VAL A 213 6.40 5.97 1.39
CA VAL A 213 6.72 5.61 0.00
C VAL A 213 5.44 5.54 -0.84
N GLN A 214 4.39 4.93 -0.30
CA GLN A 214 3.18 4.65 -1.05
C GLN A 214 1.98 4.46 -0.11
N LEU A 215 0.80 4.78 -0.63
CA LEU A 215 -0.50 4.47 -0.05
C LEU A 215 -1.22 3.42 -0.89
N GLY A 216 -2.09 2.66 -0.26
CA GLY A 216 -3.02 1.80 -0.97
C GLY A 216 -4.08 1.24 -0.04
N PHE A 217 -4.87 0.31 -0.56
CA PHE A 217 -5.82 -0.47 0.21
C PHE A 217 -5.39 -1.93 0.22
N ALA A 218 -5.40 -2.56 1.38
CA ALA A 218 -5.07 -3.98 1.47
C ALA A 218 -6.19 -4.81 0.82
N LYS A 219 -5.82 -5.67 -0.14
CA LYS A 219 -6.73 -6.64 -0.77
C LYS A 219 -6.97 -7.83 0.16
N SER A 220 -7.74 -7.69 1.22
CA SER A 220 -8.13 -8.86 2.02
C SER A 220 -9.60 -8.79 2.47
N PRO A 221 -10.44 -9.76 2.07
CA PRO A 221 -11.68 -10.03 2.77
C PRO A 221 -11.35 -10.90 3.97
N ARG A 222 -11.03 -10.31 5.13
CA ARG A 222 -11.03 -11.03 6.40
C ARG A 222 -10.92 -10.07 7.57
N ARG A 223 -12.00 -10.01 8.35
CA ARG A 223 -12.07 -9.45 9.70
C ARG A 223 -10.78 -9.74 10.45
N PHE A 224 -10.09 -8.70 10.93
CA PHE A 224 -9.25 -8.90 12.10
C PHE A 224 -10.18 -9.45 13.20
N PRO A 225 -9.81 -10.52 13.92
CA PRO A 225 -10.62 -10.98 15.02
C PRO A 225 -10.78 -9.81 16.00
N SER A 226 -12.01 -9.33 16.14
CA SER A 226 -12.37 -8.36 17.15
C SER A 226 -11.88 -8.90 18.49
N ALA A 227 -11.25 -8.06 19.31
CA ALA A 227 -10.97 -8.44 20.69
C ALA A 227 -12.29 -8.97 21.32
N PRO A 228 -12.25 -10.07 22.08
CA PRO A 228 -13.46 -10.63 22.67
C PRO A 228 -14.13 -9.55 23.53
N VAL A 229 -15.36 -9.20 23.16
CA VAL A 229 -16.21 -8.34 23.99
C VAL A 229 -16.48 -9.12 25.27
N ALA A 230 -16.03 -8.60 26.41
CA ALA A 230 -16.32 -9.20 27.70
C ALA A 230 -17.86 -9.22 27.90
N PRO A 231 -18.45 -10.36 28.31
CA PRO A 231 -19.88 -10.41 28.61
C PRO A 231 -20.20 -9.45 29.76
N SER A 232 -21.30 -8.72 29.61
CA SER A 232 -21.89 -7.80 30.60
C SER A 232 -22.51 -8.54 31.76
#